data_AF-A0A7X5VQR2-F1
#
_entry.id   AF-A0A7X5VQR2-F1
#
_cell.length_a   1.000
_cell.length_b   1.000
_cell.length_c   1.000
_cell.angle_alpha   90.00
_cell.angle_beta   90.00
_cell.angle_gamma   90.00
#
_symmetry.space_group_name_H-M   'P 1'
#
loop_
_entity.id
_entity.type
_entity.pdbx_description
1 polymer ?
#
loop_
_entity_poly.entity_id
_entity_poly.type
_entity_poly.pdbx_seq_one_letter_code
_entity_poly.pdbx_strand_id
1 'polypeptide(L)' 'QDDPPGDMWVLLDGAVSIVRDGKKLGEIGAGEALGTWALFEDDPQQVTATVSTETRALKIDRWAFDEAIDEH' A
#
# COMPACT_ATOMS: atom_id res chain seq x y z
N GLN A 1 -5.89 3.59 -12.30
CA GLN A 1 -4.83 2.98 -11.48
C GLN A 1 -3.67 3.92 -11.74
N ASP A 2 -3.63 5.02 -10.98
CA ASP A 2 -2.85 6.23 -11.28
C ASP A 2 -2.28 6.83 -9.98
N ASP A 3 -1.97 5.97 -9.00
CA ASP A 3 -1.23 6.42 -7.83
C ASP A 3 0.22 6.69 -8.27
N PRO A 4 0.80 7.84 -7.88
CA PRO A 4 2.20 8.11 -8.13
C PRO A 4 3.07 6.95 -7.62
N PRO A 5 4.07 6.49 -8.38
CA PRO A 5 5.00 5.50 -7.88
C PRO A 5 5.70 6.04 -6.62
N GLY A 6 5.65 5.27 -5.53
CA GLY A 6 6.42 5.54 -4.32
C GLY A 6 5.61 5.78 -3.04
N ASP A 7 4.29 5.81 -3.08
CA ASP A 7 3.51 5.98 -1.85
C ASP A 7 3.21 4.61 -1.21
N MET A 8 3.39 4.52 0.11
CA MET A 8 2.96 3.38 0.92
C MET A 8 1.79 3.77 1.81
N TRP A 9 0.90 2.82 2.06
CA TRP A 9 -0.23 3.00 2.96
C TRP A 9 -0.16 2.03 4.14
N VAL A 10 -0.57 2.47 5.32
CA VAL A 10 -0.74 1.60 6.48
C VAL A 10 -2.20 1.63 6.88
N LEU A 11 -2.84 0.45 6.94
CA LEU A 11 -4.24 0.34 7.34
C LEU A 11 -4.34 0.55 8.86
N LEU A 12 -5.18 1.47 9.28
CA LEU A 12 -5.49 1.74 10.69
C LEU A 12 -6.71 0.96 11.14
N ASP A 13 -7.67 0.74 10.23
CA ASP A 13 -8.90 -0.01 10.46
C ASP A 13 -9.49 -0.48 9.12
N GLY A 14 -10.30 -1.53 9.14
CA GLY A 14 -10.93 -2.11 7.96
C GLY A 14 -10.08 -3.16 7.23
N ALA A 15 -10.48 -3.48 6.00
CA ALA A 15 -9.86 -4.50 5.16
C ALA A 15 -9.79 -4.08 3.69
N VAL A 16 -8.74 -4.56 3.01
CA VAL A 16 -8.49 -4.33 1.59
C VAL A 16 -8.09 -5.63 0.91
N SER A 17 -8.82 -6.01 -0.13
CA SER A 17 -8.51 -7.17 -0.97
C SER A 17 -7.48 -6.82 -2.03
N ILE A 18 -6.51 -7.71 -2.22
CA ILE A 18 -5.49 -7.60 -3.26
C ILE A 18 -5.87 -8.51 -4.43
N VAL A 19 -6.00 -7.93 -5.62
CA VAL A 19 -6.44 -8.62 -6.83
C VAL A 19 -5.38 -8.44 -7.93
N ARG A 20 -5.06 -9.52 -8.64
CA ARG A 20 -4.24 -9.48 -9.87
C ARG A 20 -4.94 -10.28 -10.95
N ASP A 21 -5.09 -9.70 -12.13
CA ASP A 21 -5.74 -10.35 -13.28
C ASP A 21 -7.12 -10.95 -12.93
N GLY A 22 -7.90 -10.24 -12.11
CA GLY A 22 -9.22 -10.68 -11.65
C GLY A 22 -9.21 -11.76 -10.57
N LYS A 23 -8.04 -12.24 -10.11
CA LYS A 23 -7.91 -13.23 -9.05
C LYS A 23 -7.54 -12.56 -7.72
N LYS A 24 -8.33 -12.82 -6.66
CA LYS A 24 -7.97 -12.43 -5.29
C LYS A 24 -6.72 -13.20 -4.86
N LEU A 25 -5.64 -12.46 -4.60
CA LEU A 25 -4.38 -12.99 -4.10
C LEU A 25 -4.39 -13.08 -2.57
N GLY A 26 -5.10 -12.16 -1.92
CA GLY A 26 -5.18 -12.09 -0.47
C GLY A 26 -6.00 -10.90 0.00
N GLU A 27 -5.95 -10.67 1.30
CA GLU A 27 -6.55 -9.54 1.97
C GLU A 27 -5.55 -9.02 2.99
N ILE A 28 -5.53 -7.71 3.19
CA ILE A 28 -4.79 -7.08 4.27
C ILE A 28 -5.75 -6.31 5.19
N GLY A 29 -5.40 -6.23 6.46
CA GLY A 29 -6.19 -5.59 7.50
C GLY A 29 -5.40 -4.54 8.30
N ALA A 30 -6.00 -4.10 9.41
CA ALA A 30 -5.40 -3.12 10.31
C ALA A 30 -3.99 -3.53 10.79
N GLY A 31 -3.05 -2.59 10.74
CA GLY A 31 -1.63 -2.78 11.08
C GLY A 31 -0.76 -3.23 9.90
N GLU A 32 -1.35 -3.60 8.77
CA GLU A 32 -0.61 -4.05 7.58
C GLU A 32 -0.39 -2.91 6.58
N ALA A 33 0.68 -3.02 5.81
CA ALA A 33 1.09 -2.02 4.84
C ALA A 33 0.83 -2.47 3.39
N LEU A 34 0.40 -1.52 2.57
CA LEU A 34 0.19 -1.61 1.12
C LEU A 34 1.22 -0.74 0.40
N GLY A 35 1.63 -1.15 -0.80
CA GLY A 35 2.53 -0.32 -1.62
C GLY A 35 3.99 -0.26 -1.16
N THR A 36 4.40 -1.05 -0.17
CA THR A 36 5.80 -1.11 0.30
C THR A 36 6.80 -1.44 -0.82
N TRP A 37 6.38 -2.23 -1.80
CA TRP A 37 7.17 -2.55 -3.00
C TRP A 37 7.54 -1.32 -3.83
N ALA A 38 6.67 -0.30 -3.88
CA ALA A 38 6.92 0.92 -4.63
C ALA A 38 8.06 1.78 -4.02
N LEU A 39 8.52 1.47 -2.81
CA LEU A 39 9.68 2.10 -2.19
C LEU A 39 11.00 1.48 -2.67
N PHE A 40 10.98 0.20 -3.09
CA PHE A 40 12.18 -0.56 -3.44
C PHE A 40 12.43 -0.65 -4.94
N GLU A 41 11.37 -0.68 -5.76
CA GLU A 41 11.46 -0.79 -7.21
C GLU A 41 10.53 0.22 -7.89
N ASP A 42 11.01 0.82 -8.99
CA ASP A 42 10.22 1.79 -9.78
C ASP A 42 9.19 1.11 -10.69
N ASP A 43 9.19 -0.23 -10.79
CA ASP A 43 8.16 -0.98 -11.53
C ASP A 43 7.00 -1.34 -10.59
N PRO A 44 5.83 -0.69 -10.72
CA PRO A 44 4.69 -1.00 -9.87
C PRO A 44 4.24 -2.44 -10.13
N GLN A 45 4.20 -3.25 -9.07
CA GLN A 45 3.53 -4.54 -9.16
C GLN A 45 2.09 -4.30 -9.65
N GLN A 46 1.72 -4.89 -10.78
CA GLN A 46 0.36 -4.79 -11.33
C GLN A 46 -0.61 -5.57 -10.44
N VAL A 47 -1.03 -4.96 -9.34
CA VAL A 47 -2.06 -5.42 -8.44
C VAL A 47 -3.04 -4.27 -8.23
N THR A 48 -4.30 -4.63 -8.01
CA THR A 48 -5.35 -3.71 -7.64
C THR A 48 -5.71 -3.97 -6.18
N ALA A 49 -5.57 -2.94 -5.35
CA ALA A 49 -6.10 -2.94 -4.00
C ALA A 49 -7.55 -2.45 -4.05
N THR A 50 -8.48 -3.19 -3.44
CA THR A 50 -9.90 -2.82 -3.38
C THR A 50 -10.39 -2.93 -1.96
N VAL A 51 -10.91 -1.81 -1.45
CA VAL A 51 -11.51 -1.69 -0.13
C VAL A 51 -12.68 -2.68 -0.02
N SER A 52 -12.65 -3.59 0.96
CA SER A 52 -13.72 -4.59 1.19
C SER A 52 -14.68 -4.19 2.31
N THR A 53 -14.26 -3.30 3.21
CA THR A 53 -15.08 -2.73 4.30
C THR A 53 -14.84 -1.22 4.39
N GLU A 54 -15.54 -0.49 5.24
CA GLU A 54 -15.09 0.86 5.60
C GLU A 54 -13.65 0.78 6.13
N THR A 55 -12.73 1.57 5.56
CA THR A 55 -11.29 1.44 5.79
C THR A 55 -10.69 2.82 6.05
N ARG A 56 -9.82 2.90 7.06
CA ARG A 56 -9.00 4.08 7.36
C ARG A 56 -7.54 3.69 7.13
N ALA A 57 -6.82 4.51 6.39
CA ALA A 57 -5.40 4.29 6.12
C ALA A 57 -4.60 5.58 6.30
N LEU A 58 -3.34 5.44 6.72
CA LEU A 58 -2.35 6.50 6.67
C LEU A 58 -1.57 6.39 5.36
N LYS A 59 -1.40 7.51 4.67
CA LYS A 59 -0.53 7.62 3.51
C LYS A 59 0.83 8.15 3.95
N ILE A 60 1.88 7.44 3.56
CA ILE A 60 3.27 7.84 3.76
C ILE A 60 3.86 7.97 2.36
N ASP A 61 4.21 9.20 2.02
CA ASP A 61 4.87 9.49 0.75
C ASP A 61 6.34 9.07 0.82
N ARG A 62 6.94 8.73 -0.32
CA ARG A 62 8.35 8.27 -0.41
C ARG A 62 9.33 9.15 0.36
N TRP A 63 9.20 10.47 0.22
CA TRP A 63 10.09 11.44 0.89
C TRP A 63 10.01 11.35 2.42
N ALA A 64 8.81 11.16 2.97
CA ALA A 64 8.59 11.07 4.41
C ALA A 64 9.09 9.73 4.95
N PHE A 65 9.04 8.68 4.13
CA PHE A 65 9.63 7.39 4.46
C PHE A 65 11.16 7.48 4.50
N ASP A 66 11.79 8.05 3.47
CA ASP A 66 13.25 8.19 3.41
C ASP A 66 13.78 8.99 4.62
N GLU A 67 13.12 10.09 4.98
CA GLU A 67 13.46 10.88 6.19
C GLU A 67 13.35 10.06 7.48
N ALA A 68 12.28 9.26 7.62
CA ALA A 68 12.07 8.44 8.82
C ALA A 68 13.09 7.30 8.98
N ILE A 69 13.65 6.80 7.88
CA ILE A 69 14.68 5.75 7.91
C ILE A 69 16.09 6.34 8.13
N ASP A 70 16.39 7.51 7.54
CA ASP A 70 17.70 8.17 7.68
C ASP A 70 18.02 8.60 9.13
N GLU A 71 17.01 8.75 9.99
CA GLU A 71 17.21 9.08 11.40
C GLU A 71 17.61 7.88 12.30
N HIS A 72 17.82 6.67 11.77
CA HIS A 72 18.16 5.44 12.52
C HIS A 72 19.38 4.69 11.96
#